data_AF-A0A2S2QGE0-F1
#
_entry.id   AF-A0A2S2QGE0-F1
#
_cell.length_a   1.000
_cell.length_b   1.000
_cell.length_c   1.000
_cell.angle_alpha   90.00
_cell.angle_beta   90.00
_cell.angle_gamma   90.00
#
_symmetry.space_group_name_H-M   'P 1'
#
loop_
_entity.id
_entity.type
_entity.pdbx_description
1 polymer ?
#
loop_
_entity_poly.entity_id
_entity_poly.type
_entity_poly.pdbx_seq_one_letter_code
_entity_poly.pdbx_strand_id
1 'polypeptide(L)'
;TKNIDLVNAFESVSKISKKLQDIRENSNVEFHEIYEGVKSISVSLNVNETMPRISGRQKNRNNVPFKDIEEFYRRTIFIPYLDDLLCSLKQRFLSHKDTIKSLQYVLPSLTVDKPFSCLKPAVQFYEDDLPGYQDIIEAEFKLWQSKWKTVGPKFRPLNAIETLTNCDSNMFPNMYQLLKLISVLPVSTATAERSFSSLRRLKTYLRNSTTESRLVGLALLSIHRDIDISDDQILDKFANSGKAQRLKLSL
;
A
#
# COMPACT_ATOMS: atom_id res chain seq x y z
N THR A 1 15.07 2.87 -2.02
CA THR A 1 13.93 3.53 -2.69
C THR A 1 13.82 4.93 -2.14
N LYS A 2 14.03 5.96 -2.97
CA LYS A 2 13.98 7.37 -2.53
C LYS A 2 12.63 7.61 -1.83
N ASN A 3 12.67 8.14 -0.61
CA ASN A 3 11.51 8.56 0.17
C ASN A 3 10.68 9.53 -0.68
N ILE A 4 9.71 9.00 -1.42
CA ILE A 4 8.65 9.81 -2.01
C ILE A 4 7.90 10.32 -0.80
N ASP A 5 7.93 11.63 -0.60
CA ASP A 5 7.14 12.31 0.41
C ASP A 5 5.69 11.83 0.30
N LEU A 6 5.11 11.33 1.41
CA LEU A 6 3.74 10.83 1.48
C LEU A 6 2.75 11.83 0.86
N VAL A 7 3.03 13.13 1.03
CA VAL A 7 2.26 14.22 0.43
C VAL A 7 2.23 14.13 -1.10
N ASN A 8 3.39 14.00 -1.73
CA ASN A 8 3.52 13.92 -3.18
C ASN A 8 2.79 12.70 -3.72
N ALA A 9 2.87 11.56 -3.03
CA ALA A 9 2.13 10.36 -3.40
C ALA A 9 0.61 10.59 -3.36
N PHE A 10 0.09 11.23 -2.29
CA PHE A 10 -1.34 11.55 -2.21
C PHE A 10 -1.79 12.54 -3.27
N GLU A 11 -0.95 13.52 -3.63
CA GLU A 11 -1.25 14.43 -4.72
C GLU A 11 -1.34 13.70 -6.06
N SER A 12 -0.39 12.82 -6.36
CA SER A 12 -0.42 12.00 -7.57
C SER A 12 -1.66 11.11 -7.63
N VAL A 13 -2.01 10.42 -6.54
CA VAL A 13 -3.23 9.60 -6.46
C VAL A 13 -4.48 10.47 -6.63
N SER A 14 -4.51 11.67 -6.05
CA SER A 14 -5.62 12.61 -6.20
C SER A 14 -5.78 13.06 -7.66
N LYS A 15 -4.67 13.34 -8.35
CA LYS A 15 -4.66 13.71 -9.78
C LYS A 15 -5.16 12.55 -10.66
N ILE A 16 -4.70 11.33 -10.40
CA ILE A 16 -5.14 10.12 -11.11
C ILE A 16 -6.64 9.89 -10.89
N SER A 17 -7.10 10.00 -9.64
CA SER A 17 -8.52 9.82 -9.30
C SER A 17 -9.41 10.85 -10.01
N LYS A 18 -8.98 12.11 -10.12
CA LYS A 18 -9.67 13.13 -10.90
C LYS A 18 -9.74 12.76 -12.38
N LYS A 19 -8.61 12.40 -12.99
CA LYS A 19 -8.59 12.01 -14.41
C LYS A 19 -9.52 10.82 -14.70
N LEU A 20 -9.57 9.83 -13.81
CA LEU A 20 -10.49 8.69 -13.94
C LEU A 20 -11.96 9.10 -13.77
N GLN A 21 -12.24 10.07 -12.90
CA GLN A 21 -13.56 10.67 -12.76
C GLN A 21 -13.97 11.41 -14.04
N ASP A 22 -13.05 12.18 -14.63
CA ASP A 22 -13.30 12.88 -15.90
C ASP A 22 -13.58 11.88 -17.04
N ILE A 23 -12.83 10.77 -17.11
CA ILE A 23 -13.09 9.67 -18.06
C ILE A 23 -14.46 9.04 -17.81
N ARG A 24 -14.87 8.91 -16.54
CA ARG A 24 -16.16 8.34 -16.16
C ARG A 24 -17.33 9.25 -16.57
N GLU A 25 -17.16 10.56 -16.47
CA GLU A 25 -18.14 11.58 -16.89
C GLU A 25 -18.22 11.69 -18.41
N ASN A 26 -17.07 11.66 -19.10
CA ASN A 26 -16.95 11.66 -20.56
C ASN A 26 -16.95 10.25 -21.18
N SER A 27 -17.51 9.27 -20.47
CA SER A 27 -17.42 7.84 -20.83
C SER A 27 -17.95 7.50 -22.22
N ASN A 28 -18.80 8.34 -22.80
CA ASN A 28 -19.28 8.15 -24.17
C ASN A 28 -18.17 8.35 -25.21
N VAL A 29 -17.34 9.39 -25.05
CA VAL A 29 -16.29 9.75 -26.02
C VAL A 29 -15.06 8.87 -25.80
N GLU A 30 -14.64 8.74 -24.54
CA GLU A 30 -13.45 7.97 -24.17
C GLU A 30 -13.61 6.47 -24.50
N PHE A 31 -14.81 5.92 -24.26
CA PHE A 31 -15.07 4.52 -24.62
C PHE A 31 -15.15 4.33 -26.13
N HIS A 32 -15.63 5.32 -26.87
CA HIS A 32 -15.73 5.24 -28.33
C HIS A 32 -14.36 5.08 -28.97
N GLU A 33 -13.37 5.88 -28.57
CA GLU A 33 -11.99 5.76 -29.05
C GLU A 33 -11.38 4.38 -28.75
N ILE A 34 -11.62 3.86 -27.54
CA ILE A 34 -11.20 2.51 -27.15
C ILE A 34 -11.90 1.45 -28.02
N TYR A 35 -13.20 1.62 -28.25
CA TYR A 35 -14.02 0.69 -29.02
C TYR A 35 -13.58 0.65 -30.49
N GLU A 36 -13.28 1.78 -31.11
CA GLU A 36 -12.73 1.85 -32.47
C GLU A 36 -11.39 1.12 -32.57
N GLY A 37 -10.51 1.30 -31.58
CA GLY A 37 -9.26 0.56 -31.48
C GLY A 37 -9.48 -0.95 -31.43
N VAL A 38 -10.38 -1.42 -30.56
CA VAL A 38 -10.74 -2.85 -30.45
C VAL A 38 -11.37 -3.38 -31.74
N LYS A 39 -12.23 -2.60 -32.39
CA LYS A 39 -12.86 -2.93 -33.66
C LYS A 39 -11.83 -3.13 -34.77
N SER A 40 -10.84 -2.26 -34.88
CA SER A 40 -9.75 -2.40 -35.86
C SER A 40 -8.97 -3.72 -35.65
N ILE A 41 -8.72 -4.09 -34.41
CA ILE A 41 -8.06 -5.35 -34.04
C ILE A 41 -8.96 -6.54 -34.37
N SER A 42 -10.25 -6.47 -34.04
CA SER A 42 -11.23 -7.53 -34.33
C SER A 42 -11.31 -7.85 -35.82
N VAL A 43 -11.31 -6.82 -36.67
CA VAL A 43 -11.29 -6.97 -38.14
C VAL A 43 -10.01 -7.67 -38.59
N SER A 44 -8.84 -7.27 -38.07
CA SER A 44 -7.57 -7.93 -38.43
C SER A 44 -7.50 -9.41 -38.01
N LEU A 45 -8.23 -9.79 -36.96
CA LEU A 45 -8.31 -11.15 -36.44
C LEU A 45 -9.49 -11.96 -37.02
N ASN A 46 -10.27 -11.39 -37.95
CA ASN A 46 -11.51 -11.98 -38.49
C ASN A 46 -12.51 -12.42 -37.40
N VAL A 47 -12.58 -11.67 -36.29
CA VAL A 47 -13.55 -11.91 -35.21
C VAL A 47 -14.76 -11.02 -35.44
N ASN A 48 -15.95 -11.63 -35.49
CA ASN A 48 -17.21 -10.90 -35.62
C ASN A 48 -17.65 -10.34 -34.26
N GLU A 49 -17.97 -9.06 -34.23
CA GLU A 49 -18.62 -8.42 -33.09
C GLU A 49 -20.02 -9.05 -32.90
N THR A 50 -20.16 -9.89 -31.89
CA THR A 50 -21.43 -10.53 -31.55
C THR A 50 -21.80 -10.20 -30.12
N MET A 51 -23.10 -9.98 -29.92
CA MET A 51 -23.62 -9.69 -28.60
C MET A 51 -23.52 -10.92 -27.70
N PRO A 52 -23.06 -10.78 -26.45
CA PRO A 52 -23.14 -11.85 -25.47
C PRO A 52 -24.59 -12.30 -25.28
N ARG A 53 -24.82 -13.59 -25.06
CA ARG A 53 -26.17 -14.14 -24.89
C ARG A 53 -26.91 -13.46 -23.72
N ILE A 54 -28.06 -12.87 -24.02
CA ILE A 54 -28.96 -12.26 -23.04
C ILE A 54 -30.08 -13.25 -22.66
N SER A 55 -30.35 -13.41 -21.37
CA SER A 55 -31.47 -14.25 -20.91
C SER A 55 -32.80 -13.49 -21.06
N GLY A 56 -33.78 -14.10 -21.72
CA GLY A 56 -35.13 -13.53 -21.87
C GLY A 56 -35.93 -13.51 -20.57
N ARG A 57 -35.55 -14.33 -19.58
CA ARG A 57 -36.14 -14.32 -18.23
C ARG A 57 -35.03 -14.19 -17.20
N GLN A 58 -35.06 -13.12 -16.42
CA GLN A 58 -34.11 -12.92 -15.33
C GLN A 58 -34.86 -12.84 -14.00
N LYS A 59 -34.32 -13.52 -12.98
CA LYS A 59 -34.88 -13.53 -11.62
C LYS A 59 -34.20 -12.53 -10.68
N ASN A 60 -32.93 -12.18 -10.91
CA ASN A 60 -32.10 -11.46 -9.93
C ASN A 60 -31.60 -10.08 -10.38
N ARG A 61 -31.56 -9.79 -11.68
CA ARG A 61 -31.09 -8.50 -12.23
C ARG A 61 -31.76 -8.25 -13.57
N ASN A 62 -32.06 -7.00 -13.91
CA ASN A 62 -32.61 -6.63 -15.21
C ASN A 62 -31.51 -6.56 -16.29
N ASN A 63 -31.91 -6.79 -17.54
CA ASN A 63 -31.03 -6.60 -18.68
C ASN A 63 -30.71 -5.12 -18.82
N VAL A 64 -29.46 -4.82 -19.14
CA VAL A 64 -29.04 -3.45 -19.39
C VAL A 64 -29.71 -2.99 -20.68
N PRO A 65 -30.45 -1.88 -20.70
CA PRO A 65 -30.99 -1.35 -21.94
C PRO A 65 -29.84 -0.76 -22.76
N PHE A 66 -29.81 -1.07 -24.07
CA PHE A 66 -28.80 -0.59 -25.01
C PHE A 66 -29.45 -0.36 -26.38
N LYS A 67 -28.87 0.55 -27.16
CA LYS A 67 -29.20 0.74 -28.59
C LYS A 67 -28.22 -0.02 -29.48
N ASP A 68 -26.93 0.07 -29.16
CA ASP A 68 -25.84 -0.51 -29.93
C ASP A 68 -24.94 -1.41 -29.07
N ILE A 69 -24.14 -2.26 -29.73
CA ILE A 69 -23.16 -3.16 -29.10
C ILE A 69 -22.16 -2.37 -28.26
N GLU A 70 -21.71 -1.22 -28.77
CA GLU A 70 -20.82 -0.30 -28.05
C GLU A 70 -21.44 0.18 -26.72
N GLU A 71 -22.71 0.59 -26.75
CA GLU A 71 -23.41 1.05 -25.54
C GLU A 71 -23.56 -0.08 -24.50
N PHE A 72 -23.78 -1.32 -24.96
CA PHE A 72 -23.83 -2.48 -24.08
C PHE A 72 -22.50 -2.67 -23.33
N TYR A 73 -21.37 -2.70 -24.03
CA TYR A 73 -20.06 -2.91 -23.40
C TYR A 73 -19.63 -1.73 -22.52
N ARG A 74 -19.97 -0.50 -22.93
CA ARG A 74 -19.76 0.69 -22.10
C ARG A 74 -20.44 0.57 -20.74
N ARG A 75 -21.72 0.18 -20.73
CA ARG A 75 -22.54 0.09 -19.51
C ARG A 75 -22.24 -1.15 -18.66
N THR A 76 -21.85 -2.26 -19.27
CA THR A 76 -21.66 -3.53 -18.56
C THR A 76 -20.23 -3.77 -18.09
N ILE A 77 -19.23 -3.23 -18.79
CA ILE A 77 -17.81 -3.48 -18.50
C ILE A 77 -17.11 -2.18 -18.12
N PHE A 78 -17.09 -1.20 -19.01
CA PHE A 78 -16.23 -0.01 -18.85
C PHE A 78 -16.61 0.83 -17.64
N ILE A 79 -17.89 1.18 -17.51
CA ILE A 79 -18.40 1.96 -16.38
C ILE A 79 -18.20 1.22 -15.05
N PRO A 80 -18.65 -0.04 -14.89
CA PRO A 80 -18.44 -0.76 -13.64
C PRO A 80 -16.97 -0.94 -13.27
N TYR A 81 -16.10 -1.16 -14.25
CA TYR A 81 -14.65 -1.25 -14.03
C TYR A 81 -14.06 0.06 -13.51
N LEU A 82 -14.42 1.19 -14.12
CA LEU A 82 -13.98 2.50 -13.65
C LEU A 82 -14.51 2.81 -12.24
N ASP A 83 -15.78 2.49 -11.97
CA ASP A 83 -16.39 2.70 -10.66
C ASP A 83 -15.70 1.85 -9.58
N ASP A 84 -15.38 0.58 -9.87
CA ASP A 84 -14.64 -0.30 -8.97
C ASP A 84 -13.20 0.17 -8.72
N LEU A 85 -12.51 0.60 -9.77
CA LEU A 85 -11.15 1.13 -9.68
C LEU A 85 -11.10 2.44 -8.88
N LEU A 86 -12.05 3.35 -9.12
CA LEU A 86 -12.21 4.58 -8.35
C LEU A 86 -12.54 4.28 -6.87
N CYS A 87 -13.43 3.33 -6.62
CA CYS A 87 -13.77 2.90 -5.26
C CYS A 87 -12.54 2.32 -4.54
N SER A 88 -11.81 1.43 -5.21
CA SER A 88 -10.58 0.83 -4.69
C SER A 88 -9.50 1.87 -4.37
N LEU A 89 -9.30 2.86 -5.25
CA LEU A 89 -8.37 3.97 -4.99
C LEU A 89 -8.81 4.83 -3.80
N LYS A 90 -10.11 5.14 -3.71
CA LYS A 90 -10.68 5.89 -2.58
C LYS A 90 -10.48 5.16 -1.26
N GLN A 91 -10.86 3.89 -1.19
CA GLN A 91 -10.75 3.08 0.02
C GLN A 91 -9.28 2.87 0.45
N ARG A 92 -8.36 2.76 -0.50
CA ARG A 92 -6.95 2.51 -0.19
C ARG A 92 -6.18 3.74 0.23
N PHE A 93 -6.42 4.89 -0.39
CA PHE A 93 -5.60 6.08 -0.20
C PHE A 93 -6.34 7.27 0.40
N LEU A 94 -7.62 7.46 0.09
CA LEU A 94 -8.34 8.65 0.56
C LEU A 94 -8.90 8.48 1.98
N SER A 95 -9.25 7.25 2.37
CA SER A 95 -9.73 6.90 3.72
C SER A 95 -8.78 7.33 4.84
N HIS A 96 -7.47 7.12 4.67
CA HIS A 96 -6.45 7.39 5.68
C HIS A 96 -5.68 8.70 5.42
N LYS A 97 -6.08 9.49 4.42
CA LYS A 97 -5.38 10.71 4.01
C LYS A 97 -5.25 11.70 5.16
N ASP A 98 -6.35 11.93 5.88
CA ASP A 98 -6.37 12.91 6.98
C ASP A 98 -5.57 12.41 8.18
N THR A 99 -5.64 11.12 8.49
CA THR A 99 -4.82 10.49 9.54
C THR A 99 -3.33 10.60 9.23
N ILE A 100 -2.92 10.30 7.99
CA ILE A 100 -1.51 10.36 7.60
C ILE A 100 -1.02 11.81 7.55
N LYS A 101 -1.83 12.73 7.03
CA LYS A 101 -1.54 14.17 7.08
C LYS A 101 -1.41 14.66 8.52
N SER A 102 -2.28 14.17 9.40
CA SER A 102 -2.23 14.48 10.83
C SER A 102 -0.92 13.99 11.46
N LEU A 103 -0.50 12.77 11.11
CA LEU A 103 0.73 12.15 11.60
C LEU A 103 1.99 12.93 11.17
N GLN A 104 1.99 13.59 10.01
CA GLN A 104 3.11 14.44 9.57
C GLN A 104 3.38 15.64 10.49
N TYR A 105 2.39 16.09 11.28
CA TYR A 105 2.59 17.18 12.23
C TYR A 105 3.46 16.80 13.44
N VAL A 106 4.06 15.62 13.47
CA VAL A 106 5.13 15.24 14.40
C VAL A 106 6.52 15.66 13.89
N LEU A 107 6.67 15.89 12.57
CA LEU A 107 7.93 16.32 11.96
C LEU A 107 8.26 17.77 12.35
N PRO A 108 9.47 18.06 12.89
CA PRO A 108 9.91 19.39 13.32
C PRO A 108 9.74 20.52 12.29
N SER A 109 9.82 20.19 11.01
CA SER A 109 9.56 21.13 9.91
C SER A 109 8.13 21.65 9.88
N LEU A 110 7.16 20.86 10.36
CA LEU A 110 5.72 21.12 10.31
C LEU A 110 5.07 21.34 11.69
N THR A 111 5.72 20.90 12.78
CA THR A 111 5.15 20.92 14.15
C THR A 111 5.01 22.32 14.72
N VAL A 112 5.97 23.21 14.47
CA VAL A 112 6.25 24.37 15.33
C VAL A 112 5.14 25.42 15.38
N ASP A 113 4.40 25.59 14.27
CA ASP A 113 3.38 26.63 14.11
C ASP A 113 1.94 26.07 14.07
N LYS A 114 1.76 24.80 14.44
CA LYS A 114 0.45 24.13 14.31
C LYS A 114 -0.15 23.78 15.68
N PRO A 115 -1.45 24.01 15.89
CA PRO A 115 -2.11 23.59 17.13
C PRO A 115 -2.17 22.07 17.24
N PHE A 116 -2.30 21.56 18.46
CA PHE A 116 -2.47 20.11 18.72
C PHE A 116 -3.71 19.53 18.02
N SER A 117 -4.72 20.34 17.69
CA SER A 117 -5.90 19.92 16.92
C SER A 117 -5.54 19.33 15.56
N CYS A 118 -4.39 19.69 14.97
CA CYS A 118 -3.90 19.09 13.73
C CYS A 118 -3.38 17.66 13.92
N LEU A 119 -2.86 17.30 15.10
CA LEU A 119 -2.33 15.98 15.42
C LEU A 119 -3.40 15.04 16.02
N LYS A 120 -4.48 15.60 16.55
CA LYS A 120 -5.58 14.86 17.21
C LYS A 120 -6.15 13.70 16.37
N PRO A 121 -6.40 13.82 15.05
CA PRO A 121 -6.89 12.69 14.25
C PRO A 121 -5.95 11.48 14.24
N ALA A 122 -4.62 11.70 14.19
CA ALA A 122 -3.65 10.62 14.27
C ALA A 122 -3.60 10.00 15.66
N VAL A 123 -3.66 10.82 16.72
CA VAL A 123 -3.66 10.34 18.11
C VAL A 123 -4.88 9.46 18.41
N GLN A 124 -6.05 9.86 17.93
CA GLN A 124 -7.28 9.07 18.09
C GLN A 124 -7.26 7.76 17.28
N PHE A 125 -6.63 7.78 16.10
CA PHE A 125 -6.54 6.57 15.27
C PHE A 125 -5.55 5.55 15.83
N TYR A 126 -4.47 6.01 16.46
CA TYR A 126 -3.40 5.17 17.04
C TYR A 126 -3.43 5.13 18.57
N GLU A 127 -4.59 5.35 19.19
CA GLU A 127 -4.72 5.42 20.66
C GLU A 127 -4.20 4.15 21.34
N ASP A 128 -4.49 2.97 20.77
CA ASP A 128 -4.05 1.66 21.28
C ASP A 128 -2.53 1.45 21.17
N ASP A 129 -1.85 2.15 20.25
CA ASP A 129 -0.41 2.02 20.01
C ASP A 129 0.42 3.03 20.82
N LEU A 130 -0.23 3.97 21.51
CA LEU A 130 0.42 5.08 22.22
C LEU A 130 0.52 4.79 23.73
N PRO A 131 1.66 5.12 24.36
CA PRO A 131 1.88 4.82 25.78
C PRO A 131 1.13 5.76 26.73
N GLY A 132 0.69 6.94 26.28
CA GLY A 132 0.04 7.95 27.12
C GLY A 132 -1.39 8.30 26.68
N TYR A 133 -2.16 8.83 27.63
CA TYR A 133 -3.49 9.39 27.34
C TYR A 133 -3.40 10.72 26.59
N GLN A 134 -4.51 11.13 25.97
CA GLN A 134 -4.56 12.31 25.11
C GLN A 134 -4.03 13.61 25.76
N ASP A 135 -4.29 13.82 27.04
CA ASP A 135 -3.82 15.03 27.77
C ASP A 135 -2.30 15.05 27.94
N ILE A 136 -1.69 13.88 28.19
CA ILE A 136 -0.23 13.71 28.32
C ILE A 136 0.42 13.96 26.96
N ILE A 137 -0.18 13.42 25.89
CA ILE A 137 0.31 13.61 24.53
C ILE A 137 0.26 15.09 24.13
N GLU A 138 -0.81 15.82 24.50
CA GLU A 138 -0.91 17.25 24.23
C GLU A 138 0.19 18.05 24.96
N ALA A 139 0.44 17.75 26.23
CA ALA A 139 1.50 18.40 27.00
C ALA A 139 2.90 18.10 26.40
N GLU A 140 3.15 16.84 26.06
CA GLU A 140 4.39 16.40 25.41
C GLU A 140 4.57 17.07 24.04
N PHE A 141 3.50 17.21 23.25
CA PHE A 141 3.52 17.90 21.97
C PHE A 141 3.91 19.37 22.12
N LYS A 142 3.40 20.08 23.13
CA LYS A 142 3.79 21.48 23.42
C LYS A 142 5.28 21.59 23.80
N LEU A 143 5.79 20.64 24.56
CA LEU A 143 7.23 20.56 24.89
C LEU A 143 8.06 20.28 23.63
N TRP A 144 7.61 19.37 22.78
CA TRP A 144 8.24 19.05 21.50
C TRP A 144 8.32 20.28 20.60
N GLN A 145 7.24 21.05 20.48
CA GLN A 145 7.22 22.32 19.76
C GLN A 145 8.24 23.31 20.33
N SER A 146 8.33 23.40 21.66
CA SER A 146 9.26 24.30 22.34
C SER A 146 10.72 23.93 22.07
N LYS A 147 11.04 22.62 22.07
CA LYS A 147 12.36 22.10 21.68
C LYS A 147 12.75 22.48 20.26
N TRP A 148 11.82 22.42 19.30
CA TRP A 148 12.14 22.74 17.90
C TRP A 148 12.04 24.23 17.57
N LYS A 149 11.42 25.04 18.42
CA LYS A 149 11.45 26.52 18.32
C LYS A 149 12.84 27.09 18.60
N THR A 150 13.61 26.48 19.49
CA THR A 150 14.99 26.92 19.76
C THR A 150 15.95 26.60 18.61
N VAL A 151 15.60 25.61 17.77
CA VAL A 151 16.34 25.24 16.57
C VAL A 151 15.86 26.04 15.36
N GLY A 152 16.79 26.69 14.66
CA GLY A 152 16.49 27.45 13.45
C GLY A 152 15.85 26.58 12.35
N PRO A 153 14.97 27.12 11.50
CA PRO A 153 14.15 26.33 10.56
C PRO A 153 14.97 25.51 9.58
N LYS A 154 16.17 25.97 9.19
CA LYS A 154 17.08 25.27 8.26
C LYS A 154 17.71 24.00 8.84
N PHE A 155 17.79 23.88 10.16
CA PHE A 155 18.40 22.72 10.84
C PHE A 155 17.36 21.71 11.30
N ARG A 156 16.08 21.95 11.02
CA ARG A 156 15.01 21.03 11.40
C ARG A 156 14.97 19.87 10.40
N PRO A 157 15.06 18.62 10.88
CA PRO A 157 14.98 17.46 10.01
C PRO A 157 13.63 17.40 9.29
N LEU A 158 13.69 17.10 8.00
CA LEU A 158 12.52 16.95 7.12
C LEU A 158 12.01 15.50 7.10
N ASN A 159 12.90 14.55 7.39
CA ASN A 159 12.64 13.13 7.27
C ASN A 159 12.29 12.50 8.62
N ALA A 160 11.31 11.60 8.63
CA ALA A 160 10.90 10.85 9.82
C ALA A 160 12.06 10.05 10.47
N ILE A 161 12.98 9.56 9.65
CA ILE A 161 14.15 8.79 10.11
C ILE A 161 15.14 9.69 10.85
N GLU A 162 15.47 10.87 10.30
CA GLU A 162 16.36 11.84 10.95
C GLU A 162 15.74 12.42 12.22
N THR A 163 14.42 12.61 12.23
CA THR A 163 13.72 13.02 13.46
C THR A 163 13.77 11.95 14.53
N LEU A 164 13.68 10.68 14.13
CA LEU A 164 13.68 9.54 15.05
C LEU A 164 15.06 9.38 15.70
N THR A 165 16.15 9.60 14.95
CA THR A 165 17.52 9.55 15.50
C THR A 165 17.81 10.69 16.49
N ASN A 166 17.16 11.84 16.32
CA ASN A 166 17.35 13.02 17.17
C ASN A 166 16.29 13.13 18.30
N CYS A 167 15.44 12.12 18.43
CA CYS A 167 14.38 12.06 19.44
C CYS A 167 14.82 11.19 20.62
N ASP A 168 14.89 11.80 21.81
CA ASP A 168 15.16 11.09 23.05
C ASP A 168 13.90 10.33 23.50
N SER A 169 13.92 9.00 23.39
CA SER A 169 12.77 8.14 23.72
C SER A 169 12.30 8.28 25.17
N ASN A 170 13.19 8.65 26.09
CA ASN A 170 12.88 8.82 27.51
C ASN A 170 12.17 10.15 27.80
N MET A 171 12.47 11.17 27.00
CA MET A 171 11.93 12.52 27.18
C MET A 171 10.64 12.73 26.38
N PHE A 172 10.53 12.08 25.23
CA PHE A 172 9.38 12.18 24.33
C PHE A 172 8.88 10.80 23.87
N PRO A 173 8.33 9.97 24.79
CA PRO A 173 7.89 8.62 24.47
C PRO A 173 6.76 8.58 23.44
N ASN A 174 5.78 9.49 23.52
CA ASN A 174 4.65 9.52 22.59
C ASN A 174 5.08 10.02 21.20
N MET A 175 5.89 11.08 21.14
CA MET A 175 6.40 11.58 19.85
C MET A 175 7.30 10.54 19.19
N TYR A 176 8.14 9.85 19.97
CA TYR A 176 8.98 8.77 19.47
C TYR A 176 8.17 7.62 18.86
N GLN A 177 7.08 7.22 19.51
CA GLN A 177 6.18 6.19 19.00
C GLN A 177 5.47 6.65 17.71
N LEU A 178 4.97 7.88 17.65
CA LEU A 178 4.37 8.44 16.43
C LEU A 178 5.39 8.52 15.28
N LEU A 179 6.65 8.89 15.56
CA LEU A 179 7.73 8.91 14.58
C LEU A 179 8.05 7.51 14.04
N LYS A 180 8.01 6.48 14.90
CA LYS A 180 8.13 5.08 14.47
C LYS A 180 6.99 4.70 13.53
N LEU A 181 5.75 5.05 13.87
CA LEU A 181 4.59 4.77 13.02
C LEU A 181 4.77 5.41 11.63
N ILE A 182 5.16 6.68 11.54
CA ILE A 182 5.46 7.35 10.25
C ILE A 182 6.54 6.61 9.48
N SER A 183 7.59 6.15 10.17
CA SER A 183 8.75 5.51 9.54
C SER A 183 8.43 4.11 9.00
N VAL A 184 7.45 3.42 9.59
CA VAL A 184 7.04 2.07 9.17
C VAL A 184 5.95 2.12 8.10
N LEU A 185 5.16 3.21 8.02
CA LEU A 185 4.11 3.36 7.01
C LEU A 185 4.72 3.37 5.59
N PRO A 186 4.48 2.32 4.79
CA PRO A 186 5.02 2.28 3.44
C PRO A 186 4.21 3.22 2.54
N VAL A 187 4.89 4.20 1.93
CA VAL A 187 4.28 5.07 0.89
C VAL A 187 3.80 4.25 -0.32
N SER A 188 4.43 3.10 -0.56
CA SER A 188 4.06 2.16 -1.61
C SER A 188 4.00 0.73 -1.07
N THR A 189 2.92 0.01 -1.35
CA THR A 189 2.76 -1.42 -1.12
C THR A 189 3.60 -2.30 -2.05
N ALA A 190 4.39 -1.72 -2.96
CA ALA A 190 5.17 -2.46 -3.95
C ALA A 190 6.09 -3.52 -3.32
N THR A 191 6.61 -3.27 -2.10
CA THR A 191 7.39 -4.26 -1.34
C THR A 191 6.54 -5.44 -0.89
N ALA A 192 5.36 -5.19 -0.30
CA ALA A 192 4.42 -6.23 0.09
C ALA A 192 3.91 -7.01 -1.13
N GLU A 193 3.57 -6.33 -2.23
CA GLU A 193 3.11 -6.95 -3.48
C GLU A 193 4.19 -7.80 -4.15
N ARG A 194 5.47 -7.40 -4.08
CA ARG A 194 6.61 -8.22 -4.51
C ARG A 194 6.72 -9.50 -3.68
N SER A 195 6.57 -9.39 -2.36
CA SER A 195 6.57 -10.54 -1.45
C SER A 195 5.38 -11.48 -1.74
N PHE A 196 4.17 -10.93 -1.93
CA PHE A 196 2.98 -11.70 -2.29
C PHE A 196 3.09 -12.35 -3.67
N SER A 197 3.69 -11.68 -4.65
CA SER A 197 3.95 -12.22 -5.98
C SER A 197 4.94 -13.39 -5.91
N SER A 198 5.99 -13.26 -5.10
CA SER A 198 6.96 -14.32 -4.84
C SER A 198 6.30 -15.52 -4.15
N LEU A 199 5.49 -15.26 -3.12
CA LEU A 199 4.66 -16.27 -2.45
C LEU A 199 3.69 -16.97 -3.41
N ARG A 200 3.04 -16.24 -4.32
CA ARG A 200 2.13 -16.79 -5.32
C ARG A 200 2.85 -17.66 -6.35
N ARG A 201 4.12 -17.36 -6.66
CA ARG A 201 4.98 -18.21 -7.50
C ARG A 201 5.42 -19.47 -6.78
N LEU A 202 5.64 -19.41 -5.46
CA LEU A 202 5.99 -20.58 -4.64
C LEU A 202 4.78 -21.48 -4.41
N LYS A 203 3.62 -20.88 -4.14
CA LYS A 203 2.33 -21.54 -3.94
C LYS A 203 1.52 -21.54 -5.24
N THR A 204 1.95 -22.36 -6.19
CA THR A 204 1.14 -22.64 -7.38
C THR A 204 0.03 -23.62 -7.06
N TYR A 205 -1.07 -23.56 -7.82
CA TYR A 205 -2.24 -24.44 -7.64
C TYR A 205 -1.87 -25.94 -7.56
N LEU A 206 -0.87 -26.36 -8.34
CA LEU A 206 -0.36 -27.73 -8.38
C LEU A 206 0.57 -28.10 -7.21
N ARG A 207 1.01 -27.14 -6.38
CA ARG A 207 2.03 -27.31 -5.33
C ARG A 207 1.53 -26.85 -3.96
N ASN A 208 0.24 -27.05 -3.68
CA ASN A 208 -0.41 -26.60 -2.46
C ASN A 208 -0.17 -27.48 -1.22
N SER A 209 0.47 -28.65 -1.33
CA SER A 209 0.74 -29.57 -0.22
C SER A 209 2.07 -29.29 0.50
N THR A 210 2.35 -28.05 0.88
CA THR A 210 3.56 -27.67 1.64
C THR A 210 3.19 -27.17 3.04
N THR A 211 3.96 -27.56 4.05
CA THR A 211 3.79 -27.06 5.42
C THR A 211 4.11 -25.57 5.50
N GLU A 212 3.44 -24.85 6.39
CA GLU A 212 3.61 -23.39 6.56
C GLU A 212 5.08 -23.02 6.84
N SER A 213 5.78 -23.77 7.70
CA SER A 213 7.19 -23.56 8.02
C SER A 213 8.11 -23.61 6.78
N ARG A 214 7.88 -24.56 5.88
CA ARG A 214 8.65 -24.70 4.64
C ARG A 214 8.30 -23.60 3.64
N LEU A 215 7.03 -23.22 3.55
CA LEU A 215 6.58 -22.14 2.67
C LEU A 215 7.21 -20.81 3.08
N VAL A 216 7.17 -20.47 4.36
CA VAL A 216 7.77 -19.24 4.91
C VAL A 216 9.28 -19.23 4.67
N GLY A 217 9.97 -20.34 4.92
CA GLY A 217 11.41 -20.46 4.65
C GLY A 217 11.77 -20.23 3.18
N LEU A 218 11.02 -20.84 2.25
CA LEU A 218 11.24 -20.62 0.81
C LEU A 218 10.89 -19.20 0.36
N ALA A 219 9.85 -18.60 0.94
CA ALA A 219 9.48 -17.22 0.67
C ALA A 219 10.60 -16.26 1.09
N LEU A 220 11.14 -16.43 2.31
CA LEU A 220 12.26 -15.64 2.81
C LEU A 220 13.50 -15.77 1.93
N LEU A 221 13.88 -17.00 1.55
CA LEU A 221 14.99 -17.25 0.61
C LEU A 221 14.78 -16.60 -0.76
N SER A 222 13.54 -16.56 -1.24
CA SER A 222 13.21 -15.96 -2.54
C SER A 222 13.22 -14.43 -2.51
N ILE A 223 12.78 -13.83 -1.40
CA ILE A 223 12.68 -12.38 -1.23
C ILE A 223 14.06 -11.78 -0.91
N HIS A 224 14.86 -12.48 -0.11
CA HIS A 224 16.15 -12.04 0.39
C HIS A 224 17.31 -12.78 -0.28
N ARG A 225 17.30 -12.88 -1.61
CA ARG A 225 18.44 -13.47 -2.35
C ARG A 225 19.74 -12.69 -2.22
N ASP A 226 19.62 -11.41 -1.90
CA ASP A 226 20.75 -10.48 -1.85
C ASP A 226 21.49 -10.53 -0.51
N ILE A 227 21.05 -11.38 0.42
CA ILE A 227 21.73 -11.61 1.70
C ILE A 227 22.69 -12.78 1.53
N ASP A 228 23.99 -12.50 1.53
CA ASP A 228 25.01 -13.53 1.54
C ASP A 228 25.00 -14.26 2.88
N ILE A 229 24.77 -15.57 2.82
CA ILE A 229 24.79 -16.45 3.99
C ILE A 229 26.13 -17.19 3.95
N SER A 230 26.94 -17.05 5.01
CA SER A 230 28.21 -17.77 5.11
C SER A 230 27.99 -19.29 5.25
N ASP A 231 28.72 -20.08 4.48
CA ASP A 231 28.63 -21.54 4.49
C ASP A 231 28.87 -22.13 5.89
N ASP A 232 29.80 -21.56 6.65
CA ASP A 232 30.14 -22.00 8.01
C ASP A 232 28.94 -21.92 8.96
N GLN A 233 28.16 -20.83 8.92
CA GLN A 233 26.95 -20.70 9.73
C GLN A 233 25.87 -21.71 9.36
N ILE A 234 25.80 -22.10 8.08
CA ILE A 234 24.87 -23.14 7.62
C ILE A 234 25.31 -24.50 8.16
N LEU A 235 26.60 -24.82 8.05
CA LEU A 235 27.18 -26.06 8.57
C LEU A 235 26.99 -26.18 10.08
N ASP A 236 27.25 -25.12 10.84
CA ASP A 236 27.08 -25.09 12.29
C ASP A 236 25.61 -25.25 12.70
N LYS A 237 24.68 -24.54 12.04
CA LYS A 237 23.24 -24.73 12.30
C LYS A 237 22.77 -26.12 11.91
N PHE A 238 23.31 -26.69 10.84
CA PHE A 238 22.95 -28.01 10.37
C PHE A 238 23.43 -29.09 11.35
N ALA A 239 24.69 -29.01 11.79
CA ALA A 239 25.27 -29.90 12.79
C ALA A 239 24.50 -29.85 14.13
N ASN A 240 24.09 -28.66 14.56
CA ASN A 240 23.34 -28.45 15.80
C ASN A 240 21.84 -28.80 15.68
N SER A 241 21.30 -29.08 14.49
CA SER A 241 19.87 -29.33 14.28
C SER A 241 19.37 -30.69 14.77
N GLY A 242 20.25 -31.55 15.31
CA GLY A 242 19.90 -32.80 16.00
C GLY A 242 19.27 -33.88 15.12
N LYS A 243 19.05 -33.63 13.82
CA LYS A 243 18.58 -34.64 12.86
C LYS A 243 19.75 -35.56 12.52
N ALA A 244 19.93 -36.58 13.34
CA ALA A 244 20.91 -37.65 13.15
C ALA A 244 20.92 -38.13 11.69
N GLN A 245 21.99 -37.80 10.96
CA GLN A 245 22.24 -38.39 9.66
C GLN A 245 23.04 -39.65 9.84
N ARG A 246 22.46 -40.76 9.37
CA ARG A 246 23.17 -42.02 9.18
C ARG A 246 24.21 -41.84 8.07
N LEU A 247 25.38 -41.29 8.39
CA LEU A 247 26.57 -41.51 7.59
C LEU A 247 27.28 -42.73 8.18
N LYS A 248 26.84 -43.92 7.76
CA LYS A 248 27.68 -45.12 7.90
C LYS A 248 28.80 -44.98 6.89
N LEU A 249 29.92 -44.42 7.33
CA LEU A 249 31.20 -44.58 6.65
C LEU A 249 31.65 -46.02 6.91
N SER A 250 31.50 -46.89 5.92
CA SER A 250 32.13 -48.21 5.92
C SER A 250 33.61 -48.01 5.62
N LEU A 251 34.44 -48.18 6.65
CA LEU A 251 35.86 -48.51 6.51
C LEU A 251 36.00 -50.00 6.17
#